data_AF-A0A9C6TVZ8-F1
#
_entry.id   AF-A0A9C6TVZ8-F1
#
_cell.length_a   1.000
_cell.length_b   1.000
_cell.length_c   1.000
_cell.angle_alpha   90.00
_cell.angle_beta   90.00
_cell.angle_gamma   90.00
#
_symmetry.space_group_name_H-M   'P 1'
#
loop_
_entity.id
_entity.type
_entity.pdbx_description
1 polymer ?
#
loop_
_entity_poly.entity_id
_entity_poly.type
_entity_poly.pdbx_seq_one_letter_code
_entity_poly.pdbx_strand_id
1 'polypeptide(L)'
;MVVRFASSLQPRAIAWLVDKVRGPRSHGGAELLVRRQHTEPGEGVILHVSASCRKLLELAEDMELKKRDQAGLMREFLFAHLRDFVGEKGSREDLLTTAERQLIVRHELDNIRALSEDPSIPGYPNFRMYEGQSIVQVMMHRALITAMYPLHDEESLKRLSTKWYYSKVQPIEDIRLYFGEAVALYFKFLDFYTIKLLLPLAIVGVLQMVLSTYETLPFFCICNVIAVTVFLEVWRRRSNESAFQWGTIGMTSLDEPRPNFHGTMMRDTVTGR
;
A
#
# COMPACT_ATOMS: atom_id res chain seq x y z
N MET A 1 -1.28 -12.11 4.16
CA MET A 1 -0.27 -12.01 3.07
C MET A 1 0.25 -13.41 2.76
N VAL A 2 0.52 -13.71 1.50
CA VAL A 2 1.05 -15.01 1.06
C VAL A 2 2.52 -14.84 0.67
N VAL A 3 3.39 -15.70 1.19
CA VAL A 3 4.81 -15.77 0.87
C VAL A 3 5.10 -17.12 0.22
N ARG A 4 5.54 -17.11 -1.04
CA ARG A 4 5.90 -18.30 -1.80
C ARG A 4 7.42 -18.43 -1.86
N PHE A 5 7.94 -19.55 -1.39
CA PHE A 5 9.36 -19.88 -1.42
C PHE A 5 9.72 -20.70 -2.66
N ALA A 6 10.97 -20.61 -3.08
CA ALA A 6 11.52 -21.49 -4.11
C ALA A 6 11.52 -22.95 -3.65
N SER A 7 11.29 -23.89 -4.57
CA SER A 7 11.30 -25.33 -4.28
C SER A 7 12.69 -25.85 -3.88
N SER A 8 13.75 -25.14 -4.26
CA SER A 8 15.15 -25.45 -3.92
C SER A 8 15.58 -24.96 -2.53
N LEU A 9 14.71 -24.27 -1.80
CA LEU A 9 15.05 -23.65 -0.53
C LEU A 9 15.21 -24.69 0.59
N GLN A 10 16.32 -24.60 1.33
CA GLN A 10 16.56 -25.49 2.47
C GLN A 10 15.52 -25.26 3.60
N PRO A 11 14.98 -26.32 4.22
CA PRO A 11 14.01 -26.20 5.31
C PRO A 11 14.52 -25.41 6.52
N ARG A 12 15.84 -25.43 6.76
CA ARG A 12 16.49 -24.67 7.85
C ARG A 12 16.35 -23.16 7.66
N ALA A 13 16.49 -22.67 6.42
CA ALA A 13 16.31 -21.25 6.10
C ALA A 13 14.85 -20.80 6.34
N ILE A 14 13.89 -21.67 5.98
CA ILE A 14 12.45 -21.42 6.20
C ILE A 14 12.15 -21.36 7.70
N ALA A 15 12.63 -22.33 8.48
CA ALA A 15 12.42 -22.36 9.92
C ALA A 15 13.00 -21.11 10.60
N TRP A 16 14.24 -20.72 10.24
CA TRP A 16 14.86 -19.50 10.76
C TRP A 16 14.07 -18.23 10.42
N LEU A 17 13.58 -18.09 9.18
CA LEU A 17 12.74 -16.94 8.82
C LEU A 17 11.42 -16.96 9.59
N VAL A 18 10.79 -18.13 9.76
CA VAL A 18 9.56 -18.26 10.55
C VAL A 18 9.79 -17.87 12.01
N ASP A 19 10.93 -18.26 12.59
CA ASP A 19 11.31 -17.90 13.95
C ASP A 19 11.54 -16.39 14.08
N LYS A 20 12.16 -15.73 13.09
CA LYS A 20 12.29 -14.27 13.04
C LYS A 20 10.93 -13.57 12.90
N VAL A 21 10.05 -14.06 12.03
CA VAL A 21 8.73 -13.48 11.81
C VAL A 21 7.83 -13.63 13.04
N ARG A 22 7.91 -14.76 13.76
CA ARG A 22 7.15 -15.02 14.99
C ARG A 22 7.80 -14.43 16.25
N GLY A 23 9.10 -14.19 16.20
CA GLY A 23 9.89 -13.73 17.33
C GLY A 23 9.42 -12.38 17.87
N PRO A 24 9.66 -12.10 19.16
CA PRO A 24 9.31 -10.84 19.79
C PRO A 24 10.11 -9.68 19.18
N ARG A 25 9.51 -8.48 19.18
CA ARG A 25 10.17 -7.28 18.67
C ARG A 25 11.45 -6.92 19.42
N SER A 26 11.53 -7.26 20.71
CA SER A 26 12.74 -7.06 21.54
C SER A 26 13.99 -7.76 20.98
N HIS A 27 13.80 -8.84 20.21
CA HIS A 27 14.89 -9.61 19.59
C HIS A 27 14.95 -9.39 18.07
N GLY A 28 14.39 -8.28 17.57
CA GLY A 28 14.36 -7.95 16.14
C GLY A 28 13.38 -8.78 15.30
N GLY A 29 12.38 -9.41 15.94
CA GLY A 29 11.29 -10.10 15.25
C GLY A 29 10.07 -9.21 14.98
N ALA A 30 9.06 -9.76 14.30
CA ALA A 30 7.85 -9.01 13.89
C ALA A 30 6.57 -9.38 14.66
N GLU A 31 6.60 -10.39 15.55
CA GLU A 31 5.42 -10.88 16.29
C GLU A 31 4.21 -11.22 15.40
N LEU A 32 4.46 -11.68 14.17
CA LEU A 32 3.42 -12.02 13.22
C LEU A 32 3.02 -13.50 13.32
N LEU A 33 1.76 -13.77 13.00
CA LEU A 33 1.20 -15.11 12.93
C LEU A 33 1.51 -15.73 11.57
N VAL A 34 2.21 -16.86 11.58
CA VAL A 34 2.55 -17.60 10.36
C VAL A 34 1.85 -18.95 10.35
N ARG A 35 1.17 -19.29 9.25
CA ARG A 35 0.58 -20.60 9.01
C ARG A 35 1.08 -21.16 7.69
N ARG A 36 1.38 -22.46 7.66
CA ARG A 36 1.81 -23.16 6.45
C ARG A 36 0.58 -23.65 5.69
N GLN A 37 0.54 -23.43 4.38
CA GLN A 37 -0.46 -24.05 3.52
C GLN A 37 -0.06 -25.50 3.23
N HIS A 38 -1.05 -26.39 3.10
CA HIS A 38 -0.79 -27.72 2.55
C HIS A 38 -0.47 -27.59 1.07
N THR A 39 0.65 -28.15 0.65
CA THR A 39 1.22 -27.99 -0.68
C THR A 39 1.48 -29.37 -1.27
N GLU A 40 1.19 -29.54 -2.55
CA GLU A 40 1.44 -30.80 -3.27
C GLU A 40 2.96 -31.08 -3.39
N PRO A 41 3.37 -32.36 -3.44
CA PRO A 41 4.78 -32.70 -3.59
C PRO A 41 5.33 -32.20 -4.93
N GLY A 42 6.15 -31.15 -4.88
CA GLY A 42 6.77 -30.51 -6.05
C GLY A 42 6.55 -28.99 -6.10
N GLU A 43 5.49 -28.50 -5.45
CA GLU A 43 5.28 -27.07 -5.27
C GLU A 43 6.11 -26.55 -4.08
N GLY A 44 6.74 -25.38 -4.25
CA GLY A 44 7.51 -24.72 -3.18
C GLY A 44 6.65 -24.40 -1.96
N VAL A 45 7.26 -24.29 -0.78
CA VAL A 45 6.52 -24.02 0.47
C VAL A 45 5.78 -22.68 0.38
N ILE A 46 4.51 -22.67 0.78
CA ILE A 46 3.68 -21.47 0.84
C ILE A 46 3.32 -21.18 2.30
N LEU A 47 3.59 -19.94 2.75
CA LEU A 47 3.25 -19.45 4.08
C LEU A 47 2.23 -18.32 4.00
N HIS A 48 1.23 -18.40 4.87
CA HIS A 48 0.25 -17.35 5.16
C HIS A 48 0.70 -16.58 6.38
N VAL A 49 0.94 -15.28 6.21
CA VAL A 49 1.33 -14.36 7.27
C VAL A 49 0.17 -13.42 7.58
N SER A 50 -0.17 -13.30 8.85
CA SER A 50 -1.18 -12.39 9.39
C SER A 50 -0.74 -11.88 10.77
N ALA A 51 -1.56 -11.09 11.44
CA ALA A 51 -1.34 -10.66 12.81
C ALA A 51 -2.65 -10.73 13.61
N SER A 52 -2.53 -10.68 14.94
CA SER A 52 -3.70 -10.52 15.82
C SER A 52 -4.30 -9.12 15.64
N CYS A 53 -5.59 -8.96 15.93
CA CYS A 53 -6.24 -7.64 15.84
C CYS A 53 -5.52 -6.59 16.70
N ARG A 54 -5.11 -6.94 17.93
CA ARG A 54 -4.35 -6.04 18.80
C ARG A 54 -3.03 -5.61 18.16
N LYS A 55 -2.28 -6.58 17.61
CA LYS A 55 -0.99 -6.28 16.97
C LYS A 55 -1.16 -5.39 15.75
N LEU A 56 -2.17 -5.64 14.91
CA LEU A 56 -2.45 -4.78 13.75
C LEU A 56 -2.74 -3.33 14.16
N LEU A 57 -3.39 -3.11 15.29
CA LEU A 57 -3.66 -1.76 15.79
C LEU A 57 -2.40 -1.10 16.37
N GLU A 58 -1.58 -1.83 17.14
CA GLU A 58 -0.27 -1.33 17.59
C GLU A 58 0.60 -0.91 16.40
N LEU A 59 0.65 -1.74 15.37
CA LEU A 59 1.41 -1.46 14.15
C LEU A 59 0.82 -0.31 13.33
N ALA A 60 -0.50 -0.13 13.34
CA ALA A 60 -1.15 1.01 12.71
C ALA A 60 -0.77 2.34 13.38
N GLU A 61 -0.55 2.34 14.70
CA GLU A 61 -0.03 3.48 15.45
C GLU A 61 1.45 3.72 15.14
N ASP A 62 2.27 2.66 15.08
CA ASP A 62 3.69 2.79 14.69
C ASP A 62 3.88 3.35 13.28
N MET A 63 2.95 3.03 12.37
CA MET A 63 2.88 3.57 11.00
C MET A 63 2.21 4.94 10.91
N GLU A 64 1.80 5.52 12.04
CA GLU A 64 1.18 6.85 12.15
C GLU A 64 -0.04 7.02 11.21
N LEU A 65 -0.83 5.96 11.04
CA LEU A 65 -1.97 5.97 10.12
C LEU A 65 -2.99 7.03 10.53
N LYS A 66 -3.45 7.84 9.57
CA LYS A 66 -4.45 8.89 9.82
C LYS A 66 -5.86 8.37 9.57
N LYS A 67 -6.72 8.52 10.57
CA LYS A 67 -8.11 8.08 10.55
C LYS A 67 -9.06 9.24 10.85
N ARG A 68 -10.31 9.10 10.43
CA ARG A 68 -11.39 10.00 10.84
C ARG A 68 -11.90 9.59 12.20
N ASP A 69 -11.91 10.55 13.10
CA ASP A 69 -12.62 10.47 14.38
C ASP A 69 -14.15 10.52 14.12
N GLN A 70 -14.97 10.15 15.11
CA GLN A 70 -16.42 10.31 15.08
C GLN A 70 -16.86 11.76 14.84
N ALA A 71 -16.05 12.73 15.27
CA ALA A 71 -16.26 14.15 15.00
C ALA A 71 -15.98 14.55 13.53
N GLY A 72 -15.50 13.62 12.69
CA GLY A 72 -15.15 13.84 11.28
C GLY A 72 -13.77 14.46 11.04
N LEU A 73 -13.01 14.71 12.11
CA LEU A 73 -11.65 15.26 12.05
C LEU A 73 -10.64 14.17 11.69
N MET A 74 -9.69 14.50 10.81
CA MET A 74 -8.55 13.64 10.50
C MET A 74 -7.50 13.75 11.59
N ARG A 75 -7.16 12.63 12.23
CA ARG A 75 -6.17 12.55 13.32
C ARG A 75 -5.31 11.31 13.15
N GLU A 76 -4.10 11.35 13.71
CA GLU A 76 -3.24 10.17 13.82
C GLU A 76 -3.89 9.15 14.75
N PHE A 77 -3.83 7.89 14.34
CA PHE A 77 -4.40 6.78 15.07
C PHE A 77 -3.53 6.45 16.28
N LEU A 78 -4.14 6.51 17.47
CA LEU A 78 -3.52 6.12 18.73
C LEU A 78 -4.32 4.97 19.35
N PHE A 79 -3.65 3.89 19.72
CA PHE A 79 -4.32 2.74 20.35
C PHE A 79 -5.00 3.13 21.67
N ALA A 80 -4.41 4.07 22.42
CA ALA A 80 -4.99 4.59 23.66
C ALA A 80 -6.38 5.23 23.46
N HIS A 81 -6.60 5.88 22.31
CA HIS A 81 -7.83 6.62 22.00
C HIS A 81 -8.73 5.85 21.01
N LEU A 82 -8.64 4.51 20.98
CA LEU A 82 -9.41 3.65 20.07
C LEU A 82 -10.93 3.91 20.09
N ARG A 83 -11.47 4.35 21.23
CA ARG A 83 -12.92 4.61 21.40
C ARG A 83 -13.41 5.76 20.53
N ASP A 84 -12.56 6.77 20.32
CA ASP A 84 -12.88 7.96 19.53
C ASP A 84 -13.08 7.60 18.05
N PHE A 85 -12.40 6.55 17.56
CA PHE A 85 -12.49 6.11 16.17
C PHE A 85 -13.58 5.05 15.90
N VAL A 86 -13.78 4.10 16.82
CA VAL A 86 -14.70 2.96 16.61
C VAL A 86 -16.13 3.28 17.07
N GLY A 87 -16.27 4.19 18.04
CA GLY A 87 -17.54 4.42 18.72
C GLY A 87 -17.97 3.30 19.65
N GLU A 88 -19.11 3.49 20.33
CA GLU A 88 -19.63 2.52 21.30
C GLU A 88 -20.17 1.23 20.68
N LYS A 89 -20.51 1.23 19.39
CA LYS A 89 -21.18 0.10 18.69
C LYS A 89 -20.35 -0.53 17.56
N GLY A 90 -19.18 0.03 17.24
CA GLY A 90 -18.34 -0.48 16.15
C GLY A 90 -17.55 -1.73 16.57
N SER A 91 -17.36 -2.66 15.63
CA SER A 91 -16.39 -3.74 15.80
C SER A 91 -14.97 -3.19 15.64
N ARG A 92 -14.04 -3.63 16.50
CA ARG A 92 -12.61 -3.31 16.38
C ARG A 92 -12.00 -3.86 15.08
N GLU A 93 -12.59 -4.92 14.55
CA GLU A 93 -12.12 -5.54 13.33
C GLU A 93 -12.40 -4.62 12.14
N ASP A 94 -13.58 -3.99 12.07
CA ASP A 94 -13.98 -3.19 10.90
C ASP A 94 -13.22 -1.85 10.78
N LEU A 95 -12.47 -1.44 11.82
CA LEU A 95 -11.70 -0.20 11.80
C LEU A 95 -10.62 -0.18 10.72
N LEU A 96 -9.91 -1.29 10.59
CA LEU A 96 -8.84 -1.45 9.61
C LEU A 96 -9.36 -2.16 8.38
N THR A 97 -9.22 -1.50 7.24
CA THR A 97 -9.62 -2.05 5.94
C THR A 97 -8.74 -3.23 5.56
N THR A 98 -9.22 -4.08 4.66
CA THR A 98 -8.42 -5.20 4.14
C THR A 98 -7.12 -4.72 3.50
N ALA A 99 -7.15 -3.60 2.79
CA ALA A 99 -5.96 -2.97 2.21
C ALA A 99 -4.96 -2.53 3.28
N GLU A 100 -5.41 -1.83 4.32
CA GLU A 100 -4.55 -1.36 5.41
C GLU A 100 -3.93 -2.52 6.19
N ARG A 101 -4.72 -3.54 6.53
CA ARG A 101 -4.20 -4.74 7.22
C ARG A 101 -3.09 -5.41 6.41
N GLN A 102 -3.26 -5.49 5.09
CA GLN A 102 -2.26 -6.07 4.21
C GLN A 102 -1.02 -5.19 4.07
N LEU A 103 -1.21 -3.87 4.03
CA LEU A 103 -0.13 -2.89 4.02
C LEU A 103 0.70 -2.96 5.31
N ILE A 104 0.04 -3.02 6.46
CA ILE A 104 0.68 -3.15 7.78
C ILE A 104 1.53 -4.43 7.86
N VAL A 105 0.96 -5.58 7.47
CA VAL A 105 1.70 -6.85 7.48
C VAL A 105 2.89 -6.81 6.50
N ARG A 106 2.71 -6.17 5.34
CA ARG A 106 3.80 -6.00 4.37
C ARG A 106 4.91 -5.12 4.93
N HIS A 107 4.56 -3.99 5.53
CA HIS A 107 5.48 -3.04 6.13
C HIS A 107 6.35 -3.74 7.18
N GLU A 108 5.73 -4.48 8.10
CA GLU A 108 6.47 -5.21 9.13
C GLU A 108 7.40 -6.29 8.57
N LEU A 109 6.95 -7.05 7.56
CA LEU A 109 7.80 -8.04 6.91
C LEU A 109 9.01 -7.40 6.23
N ASP A 110 8.79 -6.29 5.53
CA ASP A 110 9.86 -5.55 4.85
C ASP A 110 10.83 -4.95 5.88
N ASN A 111 10.38 -4.63 7.09
CA ASN A 111 11.16 -4.05 8.19
C ASN A 111 11.91 -5.03 9.09
N ILE A 112 11.80 -6.34 8.87
CA ILE A 112 12.65 -7.30 9.57
C ILE A 112 14.10 -7.09 9.13
N ARG A 113 14.94 -6.57 10.02
CA ARG A 113 16.35 -6.29 9.77
C ARG A 113 17.26 -7.38 10.31
N ALA A 114 18.38 -7.62 9.62
CA ALA A 114 19.45 -8.48 10.09
C ALA A 114 20.17 -7.82 11.28
N LEU A 115 20.35 -8.59 12.36
CA LEU A 115 21.15 -8.19 13.52
C LEU A 115 22.61 -8.62 13.32
N SER A 116 23.54 -8.11 14.14
CA SER A 116 24.95 -8.52 14.08
C SER A 116 25.16 -10.03 14.31
N GLU A 117 24.20 -10.69 14.96
CA GLU A 117 24.17 -12.14 15.20
C GLU A 117 23.85 -12.98 13.94
N ASP A 118 23.29 -12.36 12.89
CA ASP A 118 22.83 -13.04 11.67
C ASP A 118 23.70 -12.66 10.45
N PRO A 119 24.96 -13.15 10.34
CA PRO A 119 25.86 -12.75 9.26
C PRO A 119 25.46 -13.32 7.89
N SER A 120 24.69 -14.41 7.85
CA SER A 120 24.26 -15.05 6.60
C SER A 120 22.99 -15.86 6.80
N ILE A 121 22.25 -16.08 5.72
CA ILE A 121 21.04 -16.91 5.73
C ILE A 121 21.46 -18.38 5.98
N PRO A 122 20.84 -19.08 6.96
CA PRO A 122 21.15 -20.48 7.22
C PRO A 122 21.03 -21.35 5.97
N GLY A 123 22.08 -22.11 5.65
CA GLY A 123 22.15 -22.95 4.45
C GLY A 123 22.79 -22.29 3.24
N TYR A 124 23.03 -20.97 3.28
CA TYR A 124 23.65 -20.21 2.19
C TYR A 124 24.75 -19.26 2.70
N PRO A 125 25.95 -19.79 3.01
CA PRO A 125 27.06 -18.98 3.52
C PRO A 125 27.56 -17.92 2.52
N ASN A 126 27.26 -18.09 1.23
CA ASN A 126 27.59 -17.12 0.17
C ASN A 126 26.73 -15.85 0.26
N PHE A 127 25.59 -15.88 0.95
CA PHE A 127 24.68 -14.75 1.09
C PHE A 127 24.95 -14.05 2.42
N ARG A 128 26.00 -13.21 2.42
CA ARG A 128 26.32 -12.35 3.56
C ARG A 128 25.34 -11.19 3.64
N MET A 129 24.88 -10.91 4.85
CA MET A 129 24.05 -9.76 5.19
C MET A 129 24.86 -8.82 6.06
N TYR A 130 24.61 -7.52 5.93
CA TYR A 130 25.14 -6.51 6.84
C TYR A 130 24.07 -6.14 7.87
N GLU A 131 24.50 -5.62 9.01
CA GLU A 131 23.61 -5.18 10.09
C GLU A 131 22.65 -4.09 9.61
N GLY A 132 21.36 -4.23 9.91
CA GLY A 132 20.31 -3.31 9.47
C GLY A 132 19.75 -3.60 8.06
N GLN A 133 20.23 -4.64 7.37
CA GLN A 133 19.69 -5.03 6.05
C GLN A 133 18.33 -5.72 6.16
N SER A 134 17.37 -5.41 5.27
CA SER A 134 16.09 -6.16 5.20
C SER A 134 16.31 -7.62 4.80
N ILE A 135 15.91 -8.55 5.67
CA ILE A 135 16.07 -9.99 5.44
C ILE A 135 15.20 -10.44 4.26
N VAL A 136 13.94 -9.97 4.24
CA VAL A 136 12.97 -10.34 3.20
C VAL A 136 13.44 -9.89 1.82
N GLN A 137 13.98 -8.68 1.69
CA GLN A 137 14.48 -8.19 0.42
C GLN A 137 15.69 -8.95 -0.09
N VAL A 138 16.63 -9.32 0.80
CA VAL A 138 17.77 -10.17 0.42
C VAL A 138 17.26 -11.50 -0.12
N MET A 139 16.29 -12.11 0.54
CA MET A 139 15.70 -13.38 0.09
C MET A 139 14.96 -13.24 -1.24
N MET A 140 14.28 -12.11 -1.49
CA MET A 140 13.65 -11.83 -2.79
C MET A 140 14.68 -11.59 -3.90
N HIS A 141 15.70 -10.78 -3.66
CA HIS A 141 16.77 -10.49 -4.62
C HIS A 141 17.58 -11.74 -5.00
N ARG A 142 17.76 -12.68 -4.05
CA ARG A 142 18.41 -13.98 -4.28
C ARG A 142 17.46 -15.06 -4.82
N ALA A 143 16.22 -14.71 -5.16
CA ALA A 143 15.18 -15.62 -5.64
C ALA A 143 14.87 -16.81 -4.69
N LEU A 144 15.14 -16.66 -3.39
CA LEU A 144 14.75 -17.63 -2.35
C LEU A 144 13.25 -17.50 -2.03
N ILE A 145 12.74 -16.27 -2.04
CA ILE A 145 11.31 -15.96 -2.05
C ILE A 145 10.94 -15.64 -3.50
N THR A 146 10.09 -16.46 -4.10
CA THR A 146 9.63 -16.29 -5.48
C THR A 146 8.64 -15.12 -5.60
N ALA A 147 7.70 -15.03 -4.66
CA ALA A 147 6.68 -13.99 -4.69
C ALA A 147 6.10 -13.74 -3.30
N MET A 148 5.70 -12.49 -3.07
CA MET A 148 4.98 -12.06 -1.88
C MET A 148 3.81 -11.17 -2.30
N TYR A 149 2.58 -11.59 -1.99
CA TYR A 149 1.37 -10.89 -2.46
C TYR A 149 0.21 -10.98 -1.44
N PRO A 150 -0.69 -9.98 -1.42
CA PRO A 150 -1.90 -10.04 -0.61
C PRO A 150 -2.90 -11.07 -1.16
N LEU A 151 -3.76 -11.59 -0.28
CA LEU A 151 -4.86 -12.47 -0.68
C LEU A 151 -6.11 -11.64 -0.95
N HIS A 152 -6.82 -11.93 -2.03
CA HIS A 152 -8.11 -11.29 -2.30
C HIS A 152 -9.23 -11.89 -1.45
N ASP A 153 -10.13 -11.04 -1.00
CA ASP A 153 -11.42 -11.47 -0.49
C ASP A 153 -12.41 -11.52 -1.65
N GLU A 154 -12.73 -12.74 -2.09
CA GLU A 154 -13.60 -12.97 -3.24
C GLU A 154 -14.99 -12.37 -3.07
N GLU A 155 -15.54 -12.36 -1.85
CA GLU A 155 -16.89 -11.87 -1.62
C GLU A 155 -16.96 -10.35 -1.77
N SER A 156 -16.06 -9.63 -1.10
CA SER A 156 -15.94 -8.18 -1.22
C SER A 156 -15.61 -7.75 -2.65
N LEU A 157 -14.75 -8.51 -3.35
CA LEU A 157 -14.40 -8.23 -4.74
C LEU A 157 -15.59 -8.41 -5.70
N LYS A 158 -16.40 -9.47 -5.51
CA LYS A 158 -17.63 -9.69 -6.30
C LYS A 158 -18.64 -8.57 -6.08
N ARG A 159 -18.82 -8.12 -4.83
CA ARG A 159 -19.70 -6.98 -4.49
C ARG A 159 -19.20 -5.67 -5.12
N LEU A 160 -17.91 -5.38 -5.00
CA LEU A 160 -17.28 -4.20 -5.60
C LEU A 160 -17.39 -4.20 -7.12
N SER A 161 -17.04 -5.30 -7.79
CA SER A 161 -17.08 -5.40 -9.25
C SER A 161 -18.49 -5.23 -9.81
N THR A 162 -19.50 -5.83 -9.18
CA THR A 162 -20.91 -5.63 -9.54
C THR A 162 -21.28 -4.15 -9.42
N LYS A 163 -21.00 -3.51 -8.28
CA LYS A 163 -21.31 -2.09 -8.08
C LYS A 163 -20.57 -1.19 -9.08
N TRP A 164 -19.32 -1.50 -9.39
CA TRP A 164 -18.50 -0.69 -10.27
C TRP A 164 -18.96 -0.76 -11.72
N TYR A 165 -19.21 -1.96 -12.26
CA TYR A 165 -19.59 -2.11 -13.67
C TYR A 165 -21.00 -1.59 -13.97
N TYR A 166 -21.93 -1.69 -13.03
CA TYR A 166 -23.32 -1.23 -13.23
C TYR A 166 -23.55 0.23 -12.83
N SER A 167 -22.58 0.89 -12.19
CA SER A 167 -22.71 2.29 -11.79
C SER A 167 -22.23 3.24 -12.88
N LYS A 168 -22.99 4.31 -13.12
CA LYS A 168 -22.58 5.42 -14.02
C LYS A 168 -21.42 6.24 -13.44
N VAL A 169 -21.28 6.25 -12.11
CA VAL A 169 -20.23 6.97 -11.39
C VAL A 169 -19.34 5.94 -10.71
N GLN A 170 -18.03 6.06 -10.88
CA GLN A 170 -17.08 5.11 -10.30
C GLN A 170 -17.12 5.19 -8.76
N PRO A 171 -17.26 4.06 -8.04
CA PRO A 171 -17.25 4.04 -6.59
C PRO A 171 -15.83 4.14 -6.03
N ILE A 172 -15.23 5.34 -6.12
CA ILE A 172 -13.82 5.59 -5.75
C ILE A 172 -13.52 5.21 -4.29
N GLU A 173 -14.47 5.45 -3.38
CA GLU A 173 -14.28 5.13 -1.97
C GLU A 173 -14.16 3.62 -1.73
N ASP A 174 -15.01 2.80 -2.38
CA ASP A 174 -14.94 1.34 -2.21
C ASP A 174 -13.67 0.77 -2.86
N ILE A 175 -13.22 1.36 -3.97
CA ILE A 175 -11.93 1.04 -4.60
C ILE A 175 -10.79 1.35 -3.63
N ARG A 176 -10.86 2.48 -2.91
CA ARG A 176 -9.87 2.87 -1.90
C ARG A 176 -9.82 1.87 -0.75
N LEU A 177 -10.97 1.52 -0.19
CA LEU A 177 -11.04 0.59 0.95
C LEU A 177 -10.51 -0.81 0.60
N TYR A 178 -10.64 -1.24 -0.66
CA TYR A 178 -10.21 -2.57 -1.10
C TYR A 178 -8.78 -2.62 -1.67
N PHE A 179 -8.40 -1.67 -2.52
CA PHE A 179 -7.10 -1.66 -3.22
C PHE A 179 -6.10 -0.64 -2.65
N GLY A 180 -6.53 0.25 -1.77
CA GLY A 180 -5.72 1.33 -1.22
C GLY A 180 -5.80 2.65 -2.02
N GLU A 181 -5.15 3.66 -1.49
CA GLU A 181 -5.22 5.06 -1.92
C GLU A 181 -4.58 5.28 -3.28
N ALA A 182 -3.46 4.60 -3.58
CA ALA A 182 -2.74 4.77 -4.85
C ALA A 182 -3.59 4.34 -6.05
N VAL A 183 -4.24 3.17 -5.94
CA VAL A 183 -5.12 2.64 -7.00
C VAL A 183 -6.39 3.49 -7.11
N ALA A 184 -6.97 3.90 -5.99
CA ALA A 184 -8.13 4.79 -5.99
C ALA A 184 -7.82 6.16 -6.61
N LEU A 185 -6.64 6.73 -6.35
CA LEU A 185 -6.20 7.99 -6.95
C LEU A 185 -6.11 7.89 -8.47
N TYR A 186 -5.59 6.76 -8.98
CA TYR A 186 -5.51 6.50 -10.41
C TYR A 186 -6.91 6.48 -11.06
N PHE A 187 -7.87 5.74 -10.50
CA PHE A 187 -9.23 5.70 -11.05
C PHE A 187 -9.95 7.05 -10.90
N LYS A 188 -9.71 7.77 -9.79
CA LYS A 188 -10.22 9.13 -9.61
C LYS A 188 -9.66 10.10 -10.67
N PHE A 189 -8.38 9.97 -11.01
CA PHE A 189 -7.75 10.73 -12.09
C PHE A 189 -8.35 10.37 -13.44
N LEU A 190 -8.54 9.08 -13.71
CA LEU A 190 -9.12 8.59 -14.97
C LEU A 190 -10.54 9.12 -15.19
N ASP A 191 -11.39 9.09 -14.16
CA ASP A 191 -12.75 9.66 -14.22
C ASP A 191 -12.71 11.18 -14.47
N PHE A 192 -11.81 11.89 -13.77
CA PHE A 192 -11.62 13.32 -13.97
C PHE A 192 -11.12 13.65 -15.38
N TYR A 193 -10.14 12.90 -15.89
CA TYR A 193 -9.57 13.06 -17.23
C TYR A 193 -10.61 12.84 -18.33
N THR A 194 -11.40 11.77 -18.23
CA THR A 194 -12.41 11.43 -19.25
C THR A 194 -13.56 12.43 -19.27
N ILE A 195 -14.09 12.82 -18.11
CA ILE A 195 -15.28 13.69 -18.05
C ILE A 195 -14.91 15.18 -18.20
N LYS A 196 -13.83 15.64 -17.55
CA LYS A 196 -13.54 17.09 -17.44
C LYS A 196 -12.62 17.63 -18.53
N LEU A 197 -11.78 16.78 -19.13
CA LEU A 197 -10.90 17.20 -20.22
C LEU A 197 -11.37 16.61 -21.56
N LEU A 198 -11.43 15.28 -21.66
CA LEU A 198 -11.66 14.62 -22.94
C LEU A 198 -13.02 14.98 -23.55
N LEU A 199 -14.09 14.97 -22.76
CA LEU A 199 -15.44 15.26 -23.26
C LEU A 199 -15.59 16.71 -23.80
N PRO A 200 -15.22 17.78 -23.07
CA PRO A 200 -15.26 19.14 -23.62
C PRO A 200 -14.35 19.34 -24.84
N LEU A 201 -13.13 18.79 -24.79
CA LEU A 201 -12.17 18.94 -25.90
C LEU A 201 -12.65 18.21 -27.15
N ALA A 202 -13.28 17.04 -26.99
CA ALA A 202 -13.88 16.30 -28.09
C ALA A 202 -15.03 17.09 -28.73
N ILE A 203 -15.89 17.73 -27.93
CA ILE A 203 -17.00 18.56 -28.44
C ILE A 203 -16.44 19.74 -29.24
N VAL A 204 -15.47 20.47 -28.70
CA VAL A 204 -14.84 21.61 -29.39
C VAL A 204 -14.08 21.14 -30.64
N GLY A 205 -13.40 19.99 -30.58
CA GLY A 205 -12.70 19.39 -31.72
C GLY A 205 -13.63 18.97 -32.85
N VAL A 206 -14.75 18.33 -32.52
CA VAL A 206 -15.80 17.98 -33.50
C VAL A 206 -16.42 19.23 -34.10
N LEU A 207 -16.69 20.26 -33.29
CA LEU A 207 -17.20 21.54 -33.78
C LEU A 207 -16.23 22.20 -34.78
N GLN A 208 -14.93 22.22 -34.47
CA GLN A 208 -13.90 22.73 -35.38
C GLN A 208 -13.84 21.91 -36.68
N MET A 209 -13.96 20.58 -36.60
CA MET A 209 -14.00 19.70 -37.77
C MET A 209 -15.19 20.01 -38.68
N VAL A 210 -16.38 20.25 -38.11
CA VAL A 210 -17.58 20.59 -38.88
C VAL A 210 -17.49 21.98 -39.50
N LEU A 211 -16.94 22.96 -38.78
CA LEU A 211 -16.81 24.34 -39.27
C LEU A 211 -15.71 24.52 -40.32
N SER A 212 -14.66 23.67 -40.32
CA SER A 212 -13.61 23.61 -41.36
C SER A 212 -13.04 24.96 -41.84
N THR A 213 -13.02 25.96 -40.96
CA THR A 213 -12.63 27.34 -41.31
C THR A 213 -11.22 27.63 -40.80
N TYR A 214 -10.34 28.15 -41.66
CA TYR A 214 -8.95 28.50 -41.28
C TYR A 214 -8.88 29.63 -40.25
N GLU A 215 -9.86 30.53 -40.26
CA GLU A 215 -9.94 31.67 -39.32
C GLU A 215 -10.23 31.24 -37.88
N THR A 216 -10.89 30.09 -37.66
CA THR A 216 -11.23 29.61 -36.31
C THR A 216 -10.11 28.78 -35.67
N LEU A 217 -9.09 28.40 -36.43
CA LEU A 217 -7.99 27.54 -35.97
C LEU A 217 -7.16 28.16 -34.84
N PRO A 218 -6.75 29.45 -34.88
CA PRO A 218 -6.00 30.06 -33.77
C PRO A 218 -6.79 30.06 -32.46
N PHE A 219 -8.10 30.31 -32.53
CA PHE A 219 -8.98 30.29 -31.36
C PHE A 219 -9.08 28.90 -30.75
N PHE A 220 -9.18 27.85 -31.58
CA PHE A 220 -9.16 26.46 -31.13
C PHE A 220 -7.87 26.12 -30.35
N CYS A 221 -6.71 26.51 -30.88
CA CYS A 221 -5.43 26.28 -30.22
C CYS A 221 -5.33 26.99 -28.86
N ILE A 222 -5.76 28.25 -28.78
CA ILE A 222 -5.77 29.02 -27.52
C ILE A 222 -6.71 28.35 -26.51
N CYS A 223 -7.93 27.99 -26.92
CA CYS A 223 -8.88 27.30 -26.06
C CYS A 223 -8.33 25.96 -25.53
N ASN A 224 -7.63 25.19 -26.37
CA ASN A 224 -7.01 23.94 -25.94
C ASN A 224 -5.93 24.14 -24.89
N VAL A 225 -5.04 25.12 -25.10
CA VAL A 225 -3.98 25.43 -24.12
C VAL A 225 -4.60 25.85 -22.80
N ILE A 226 -5.59 26.74 -22.82
CA ILE A 226 -6.32 27.17 -21.61
C ILE A 226 -7.00 25.98 -20.94
N ALA A 227 -7.69 25.12 -21.69
CA ALA A 227 -8.39 23.96 -21.16
C ALA A 227 -7.43 22.99 -20.44
N VAL A 228 -6.26 22.72 -21.03
CA VAL A 228 -5.24 21.87 -20.42
C VAL A 228 -4.66 22.52 -19.16
N THR A 229 -4.36 23.82 -19.18
CA THR A 229 -3.85 24.54 -17.99
C THR A 229 -4.87 24.51 -16.85
N VAL A 230 -6.14 24.83 -17.13
CA VAL A 230 -7.22 24.78 -16.13
C VAL A 230 -7.42 23.36 -15.60
N PHE A 231 -7.37 22.35 -16.48
CA PHE A 231 -7.46 20.95 -16.08
C PHE A 231 -6.38 20.57 -15.06
N LEU A 232 -5.10 20.90 -15.34
CA LEU A 232 -4.00 20.57 -14.45
C LEU A 232 -4.13 21.26 -13.09
N GLU A 233 -4.50 22.54 -13.06
CA GLU A 233 -4.69 23.28 -11.80
C GLU A 233 -5.88 22.77 -10.99
N VAL A 234 -7.00 22.45 -11.64
CA VAL A 234 -8.17 21.87 -10.96
C VAL A 234 -7.85 20.46 -10.47
N TRP A 235 -7.14 19.64 -11.24
CA TRP A 235 -6.69 18.33 -10.81
C TRP A 235 -5.79 18.43 -9.58
N ARG A 236 -4.81 19.33 -9.58
CA ARG A 236 -3.92 19.55 -8.44
C ARG A 236 -4.72 19.86 -7.17
N ARG A 237 -5.72 20.75 -7.26
CA ARG A 237 -6.61 21.07 -6.13
C ARG A 237 -7.42 19.86 -5.66
N ARG A 238 -8.02 19.11 -6.59
CA ARG A 238 -8.85 17.93 -6.28
C ARG A 238 -8.02 16.77 -5.73
N SER A 239 -6.80 16.59 -6.23
CA SER A 239 -5.83 15.62 -5.72
C SER A 239 -5.48 15.91 -4.27
N ASN A 240 -5.16 17.18 -3.95
CA ASN A 240 -4.87 17.60 -2.58
C ASN A 240 -6.09 17.43 -1.65
N GLU A 241 -7.29 17.76 -2.10
CA GLU A 241 -8.52 17.53 -1.33
C GLU A 241 -8.71 16.03 -1.03
N SER A 242 -8.43 15.16 -2.01
CA SER A 242 -8.51 13.71 -1.85
C SER A 242 -7.47 13.20 -0.85
N ALA A 243 -6.23 13.65 -0.98
CA ALA A 243 -5.15 13.31 -0.06
C ALA A 243 -5.45 13.77 1.37
N PHE A 244 -6.05 14.94 1.55
CA PHE A 244 -6.53 15.39 2.85
C PHE A 244 -7.65 14.49 3.38
N GLN A 245 -8.65 14.19 2.54
CA GLN A 245 -9.77 13.35 2.92
C GLN A 245 -9.37 11.92 3.30
N TRP A 246 -8.30 11.41 2.71
CA TRP A 246 -7.77 10.07 2.93
C TRP A 246 -6.66 10.04 3.98
N GLY A 247 -6.19 11.20 4.47
CA GLY A 247 -5.16 11.28 5.49
C GLY A 247 -3.73 11.09 4.99
N THR A 248 -3.51 11.12 3.68
CA THR A 248 -2.21 10.87 3.05
C THR A 248 -1.43 12.13 2.69
N ILE A 249 -1.98 13.32 2.98
CA ILE A 249 -1.41 14.63 2.55
C ILE A 249 0.00 14.95 3.09
N GLY A 250 0.45 14.29 4.16
CA GLY A 250 1.75 14.53 4.81
C GLY A 250 2.62 13.30 5.02
N MET A 251 2.21 12.14 4.51
CA MET A 251 2.91 10.87 4.77
C MET A 251 4.34 10.85 4.21
N THR A 252 4.62 11.61 3.15
CA THR A 252 5.90 11.59 2.43
C THR A 252 7.09 12.27 3.13
N SER A 253 6.88 12.90 4.30
CA SER A 253 7.92 13.76 4.92
C SER A 253 8.84 13.01 5.88
N LEU A 254 8.46 11.82 6.35
CA LEU A 254 9.23 10.99 7.30
C LEU A 254 9.14 9.49 6.93
N ASP A 255 9.11 9.18 5.63
CA ASP A 255 9.07 7.78 5.19
C ASP A 255 10.35 7.04 5.59
N GLU A 256 10.18 5.84 6.15
CA GLU A 256 11.28 4.94 6.44
C GLU A 256 12.11 4.65 5.17
N PRO A 257 13.43 4.40 5.31
CA PRO A 257 14.26 4.09 4.17
C PRO A 257 13.69 2.86 3.45
N ARG A 258 13.71 2.93 2.10
CA ARG A 258 13.23 1.84 1.26
C ARG A 258 13.88 0.52 1.69
N PRO A 259 13.18 -0.61 1.63
CA PRO A 259 13.74 -1.89 2.08
C PRO A 259 15.07 -2.31 1.42
N ASN A 260 15.36 -1.79 0.22
CA ASN A 260 16.61 -2.00 -0.52
C ASN A 260 17.68 -0.91 -0.29
N PHE A 261 17.45 0.02 0.63
CA PHE A 261 18.42 1.04 0.97
C PHE A 261 19.60 0.43 1.74
N HIS A 262 20.80 0.85 1.38
CA HIS A 262 22.05 0.41 2.01
C HIS A 262 22.68 1.61 2.73
N GLY A 263 22.99 1.44 4.01
CA GLY A 263 23.65 2.45 4.82
C GLY A 263 24.29 1.84 6.05
N THR A 264 25.25 2.53 6.63
CA THR A 264 25.78 2.20 7.96
C THR A 264 24.70 2.47 8.99
N MET A 265 24.48 1.54 9.92
CA MET A 265 23.54 1.75 11.02
C MET A 265 24.00 2.93 11.87
N MET A 266 23.19 3.97 11.91
CA MET A 266 23.44 5.20 12.62
C MET A 266 22.11 5.71 13.16
N ARG A 267 22.14 6.36 14.32
CA ARG A 267 20.97 7.02 14.87
C ARG A 267 20.56 8.16 13.96
N ASP A 268 19.29 8.20 13.57
CA ASP A 268 18.78 9.25 12.70
C ASP A 268 18.77 10.59 13.46
N THR A 269 19.29 11.62 12.80
CA THR A 269 19.31 13.00 13.32
C THR A 269 17.93 13.64 13.41
N VAL A 270 16.97 13.18 12.60
CA VAL A 270 15.61 13.75 12.54
C VAL A 270 14.66 12.96 13.44
N THR A 271 14.55 11.65 13.25
CA THR A 271 13.61 10.82 14.03
C THR A 271 14.18 10.37 15.38
N GLY A 272 15.50 10.42 15.57
CA GLY A 272 16.16 9.96 16.78
C GLY A 272 16.13 8.45 17.01
N ARG A 273 15.59 7.70 16.03
CA ARG A 273 15.51 6.23 15.99
C ARG A 273 16.84 5.60 15.56
#